data_AF-A0A1X0Q6D9-F1
#
_entry.id   AF-A0A1X0Q6D9-F1
#
_cell.length_a   1.000
_cell.length_b   1.000
_cell.length_c   1.000
_cell.angle_alpha   90.00
_cell.angle_beta   90.00
_cell.angle_gamma   90.00
#
_symmetry.space_group_name_H-M   'P 1'
#
loop_
_entity.id
_entity.type
_entity.pdbx_description
1 polymer ?
#
loop_
_entity_poly.entity_id
_entity_poly.type
_entity_poly.pdbx_seq_one_letter_code
_entity_poly.pdbx_strand_id
1 'polypeptide(L)'
;MQQDKKEILDQLFKRKFFIGKVNYPPQNGLYDYGPCLVTIKNEIINAWRRIMIDENMYEIDASVLVPYDVLKNSGHVDRFCDIVLTDGVTTFRADHLIEEKVGEYHMVPININEDTLKQVD
;
A
#
# COMPACT_ATOMS: atom_id res chain seq x y z
N MET A 1 -33.41 -0.07 0.79
CA MET A 1 -32.23 -0.81 0.30
C MET A 1 -31.09 0.19 0.21
N GLN A 2 -30.32 0.33 1.29
CA GLN A 2 -29.32 1.38 1.42
C GLN A 2 -28.03 0.83 0.81
N GLN A 3 -27.77 1.17 -0.45
CA GLN A 3 -26.57 0.67 -1.12
C GLN A 3 -25.34 1.27 -0.45
N ASP A 4 -24.33 0.44 -0.23
CA ASP A 4 -23.12 0.80 0.49
C ASP A 4 -22.42 1.95 -0.26
N LYS A 5 -22.16 3.06 0.44
CA LYS A 5 -21.60 4.30 -0.16
C LYS A 5 -20.28 4.01 -0.90
N LYS A 6 -19.51 3.04 -0.39
CA LYS A 6 -18.26 2.59 -1.00
C LYS A 6 -18.48 1.97 -2.38
N GLU A 7 -19.49 1.12 -2.51
CA GLU A 7 -19.80 0.47 -3.78
C GLU A 7 -20.28 1.47 -4.84
N ILE A 8 -21.13 2.43 -4.43
CA ILE A 8 -21.57 3.51 -5.31
C ILE A 8 -20.37 4.34 -5.81
N LEU A 9 -19.43 4.64 -4.92
CA LEU A 9 -18.24 5.42 -5.25
C LEU A 9 -17.33 4.65 -6.21
N ASP A 10 -17.11 3.36 -5.97
CA ASP A 10 -16.32 2.50 -6.85
C ASP A 10 -16.93 2.40 -8.26
N GLN A 11 -18.25 2.26 -8.34
CA GLN A 11 -18.96 2.25 -9.63
C GLN A 11 -18.82 3.60 -10.35
N LEU A 12 -18.91 4.71 -9.62
CA LEU A 12 -18.73 6.04 -10.18
C LEU A 12 -17.31 6.25 -10.71
N PHE A 13 -16.28 5.87 -9.94
CA PHE A 13 -14.89 6.00 -10.35
C PHE A 13 -14.56 5.15 -11.58
N LYS A 14 -15.10 3.94 -11.67
CA LYS A 14 -14.96 3.10 -12.87
C LYS A 14 -15.69 3.71 -14.07
N ARG A 15 -16.98 4.06 -13.91
CA ARG A 15 -17.83 4.58 -15.00
C ARG A 15 -17.35 5.91 -15.57
N LYS A 16 -16.79 6.77 -14.71
CA LYS A 16 -16.25 8.09 -15.11
C LYS A 16 -14.75 8.05 -15.38
N PHE A 17 -14.14 6.86 -15.40
CA PHE A 17 -12.73 6.66 -15.65
C PHE A 17 -11.84 7.58 -14.78
N PHE A 18 -12.11 7.61 -13.48
CA PHE A 18 -11.17 8.20 -12.51
C PHE A 18 -9.98 7.25 -12.30
N ILE A 19 -10.28 5.96 -12.08
CA ILE A 19 -9.30 4.89 -11.90
C ILE A 19 -9.73 3.69 -12.75
N GLY A 20 -8.79 3.14 -13.51
CA GLY A 20 -8.99 1.95 -14.34
C GLY A 20 -7.82 0.97 -14.25
N LYS A 21 -7.99 -0.20 -14.86
CA LYS A 21 -6.91 -1.15 -15.12
C LYS A 21 -6.86 -1.40 -16.63
N VAL A 22 -5.85 -0.87 -17.30
CA VAL A 22 -5.71 -0.97 -18.77
C VAL A 22 -4.79 -2.13 -19.17
N ASN A 23 -4.00 -2.66 -18.23
CA ASN A 23 -3.12 -3.80 -18.48
C ASN A 23 -3.88 -5.08 -18.86
N TYR A 24 -3.31 -5.87 -19.78
CA TYR A 24 -3.83 -7.17 -20.19
C TYR A 24 -2.80 -8.29 -19.94
N PRO A 25 -3.10 -9.28 -19.07
CA PRO A 25 -4.28 -9.38 -18.20
C PRO A 25 -4.25 -8.31 -17.09
N PRO A 26 -5.39 -7.90 -16.51
CA PRO A 26 -5.40 -6.92 -15.43
C PRO A 26 -4.65 -7.45 -14.20
N GLN A 27 -3.58 -6.78 -13.78
CA GLN A 27 -2.89 -7.12 -12.53
C GLN A 27 -3.54 -6.43 -11.32
N ASN A 28 -3.48 -7.08 -10.17
CA ASN A 28 -3.87 -6.46 -8.90
C ASN A 28 -2.76 -5.52 -8.41
N GLY A 29 -3.15 -4.42 -7.75
CA GLY A 29 -2.22 -3.40 -7.25
C GLY A 29 -1.76 -2.36 -8.29
N LEU A 30 -1.95 -2.60 -9.59
CA LEU A 30 -1.64 -1.64 -10.65
C LEU A 30 -2.91 -0.96 -11.15
N TYR A 31 -2.85 0.37 -11.28
CA TYR A 31 -3.97 1.22 -11.66
C TYR A 31 -3.53 2.37 -12.57
N ASP A 32 -4.39 2.68 -13.53
CA ASP A 32 -4.26 3.81 -14.44
C ASP A 32 -5.19 4.94 -14.00
N TYR A 33 -4.66 6.16 -13.97
CA TYR A 33 -5.42 7.34 -13.60
C TYR A 33 -5.98 8.01 -14.85
N GLY A 34 -7.30 8.20 -14.90
CA GLY A 34 -7.91 8.90 -16.01
C GLY A 34 -7.88 10.42 -15.84
N PRO A 35 -8.39 11.17 -16.84
CA PRO A 35 -8.12 12.60 -17.00
C PRO A 35 -8.47 13.44 -15.76
N CYS A 36 -9.64 13.21 -15.16
CA CYS A 36 -10.06 13.94 -13.97
C CYS A 36 -9.13 13.69 -12.78
N LEU A 37 -8.74 12.43 -12.55
CA LEU A 37 -7.90 12.09 -11.41
C LEU A 37 -6.45 12.55 -11.60
N VAL A 38 -5.93 12.53 -12.83
CA VAL A 38 -4.60 13.09 -13.13
C VAL A 38 -4.53 14.56 -12.75
N THR A 39 -5.53 15.36 -13.13
CA THR A 39 -5.60 16.78 -12.76
C THR A 39 -5.64 16.95 -11.25
N ILE A 40 -6.53 16.21 -10.57
CA ILE A 40 -6.65 16.27 -9.10
C ILE A 40 -5.34 15.88 -8.41
N LYS A 41 -4.69 14.80 -8.86
CA LYS A 41 -3.39 14.36 -8.33
C LYS A 41 -2.34 15.46 -8.47
N ASN A 42 -2.26 16.09 -9.63
CA ASN A 42 -1.27 17.15 -9.89
C ASN A 42 -1.54 18.37 -9.01
N GLU A 43 -2.80 18.76 -8.79
CA GLU A 43 -3.14 19.85 -7.87
C GLU A 43 -2.78 19.52 -6.41
N ILE A 44 -2.99 18.27 -5.97
CA ILE A 44 -2.57 17.82 -4.64
C ILE A 44 -1.05 17.91 -4.48
N ILE A 45 -0.29 17.43 -5.48
CA ILE A 45 1.18 17.51 -5.48
C ILE A 45 1.64 18.97 -5.46
N ASN A 46 1.01 19.84 -6.26
CA ASN A 46 1.34 21.26 -6.31
C ASN A 46 1.03 21.98 -5.00
N ALA A 47 -0.07 21.64 -4.34
CA ALA A 47 -0.39 22.17 -3.01
C ALA A 47 0.65 21.73 -1.98
N TRP A 48 1.07 20.47 -2.00
CA TRP A 48 2.10 19.93 -1.11
C TRP A 48 3.46 20.58 -1.34
N ARG A 49 3.88 20.79 -2.59
CA ARG A 49 5.13 21.49 -2.95
C ARG A 49 5.21 22.89 -2.36
N ARG A 50 4.10 23.64 -2.38
CA ARG A 50 4.08 25.00 -1.79
C ARG A 50 4.44 24.97 -0.31
N ILE A 51 3.86 24.03 0.44
CA ILE A 51 4.14 23.85 1.87
C ILE A 51 5.63 23.55 2.10
N MET A 52 6.22 22.66 1.31
CA MET A 52 7.63 22.28 1.46
C MET A 52 8.61 23.42 1.12
N ILE A 53 8.27 24.23 0.10
CA ILE A 53 9.08 25.40 -0.26
C ILE A 53 8.98 26.47 0.84
N ASP A 54 7.80 26.67 1.43
CA ASP A 54 7.62 27.59 2.56
C ASP A 54 8.49 27.17 3.78
N GLU A 55 8.78 25.88 3.92
CA GLU A 55 9.70 25.32 4.93
C GLU A 55 11.19 25.32 4.51
N ASN A 56 11.55 26.00 3.41
CA ASN A 56 12.90 26.06 2.84
C ASN A 56 13.50 24.69 2.46
N MET A 57 12.68 23.73 2.04
CA MET A 57 13.17 22.45 1.53
C MET A 57 13.51 22.52 0.03
N TYR A 58 14.60 21.87 -0.37
CA TYR A 58 14.99 21.76 -1.78
C TYR A 58 14.35 20.53 -2.43
N GLU A 59 13.61 20.74 -3.51
CA GLU A 59 13.08 19.65 -4.34
C GLU A 59 14.21 19.05 -5.19
N ILE A 60 14.37 17.72 -5.11
CA ILE A 60 15.30 16.94 -5.92
C ILE A 60 14.54 15.84 -6.66
N ASP A 61 14.89 15.59 -7.91
CA ASP A 61 14.35 14.49 -8.69
C ASP A 61 15.46 13.44 -8.90
N ALA A 62 15.22 12.22 -8.42
CA ALA A 62 16.21 11.14 -8.37
C ALA A 62 15.78 9.96 -9.27
N SER A 63 16.75 9.18 -9.73
CA SER A 63 16.47 8.01 -10.57
C SER A 63 15.72 6.91 -9.80
N VAL A 64 14.69 6.33 -10.43
CA VAL A 64 13.92 5.21 -9.87
C VAL A 64 14.72 3.90 -9.87
N LEU A 65 15.61 3.71 -10.85
CA LEU A 65 16.53 2.57 -10.86
C LEU A 65 17.67 2.84 -9.88
N VAL A 66 17.77 2.01 -8.84
CA VAL A 66 18.74 2.14 -7.75
C VAL A 66 19.66 0.92 -7.72
N PRO A 67 21.01 1.08 -7.63
CA PRO A 67 21.94 -0.04 -7.51
C PRO A 67 21.71 -0.88 -6.25
N TYR A 68 21.98 -2.19 -6.35
CA TYR A 68 21.79 -3.14 -5.25
C TYR A 68 22.48 -2.71 -3.94
N ASP A 69 23.74 -2.27 -4.02
CA ASP A 69 24.54 -1.91 -2.84
C ASP A 69 23.89 -0.79 -2.02
N VAL A 70 23.18 0.14 -2.65
CA VAL A 70 22.45 1.22 -1.95
C VAL A 70 21.27 0.66 -1.16
N LEU A 71 20.52 -0.28 -1.74
CA LEU A 71 19.39 -0.92 -1.07
C LEU A 71 19.85 -1.89 0.02
N LYS A 72 21.00 -2.54 -0.16
CA LYS A 72 21.61 -3.40 0.85
C LYS A 72 22.11 -2.59 2.04
N ASN A 73 22.85 -1.52 1.80
CA ASN A 73 23.41 -0.67 2.85
C ASN A 73 22.34 0.12 3.62
N SER A 74 21.21 0.46 2.98
CA SER A 74 20.06 1.07 3.67
C SER A 74 19.21 0.05 4.45
N GLY A 75 19.52 -1.26 4.35
CA GLY A 75 18.82 -2.33 5.05
C GLY A 75 17.49 -2.76 4.42
N HIS A 76 17.09 -2.17 3.28
CA HIS A 76 15.85 -2.54 2.59
C HIS A 76 15.85 -3.99 2.13
N VAL A 77 17.00 -4.49 1.64
CA VAL A 77 17.13 -5.89 1.18
C VAL A 77 16.84 -6.89 2.29
N ASP A 78 17.18 -6.59 3.53
CA ASP A 78 17.06 -7.53 4.65
C ASP A 78 15.78 -7.37 5.47
N ARG A 79 15.14 -6.19 5.42
CA ARG A 79 14.04 -5.83 6.32
C ARG A 79 12.75 -5.43 5.62
N PHE A 80 12.78 -5.02 4.35
CA PHE A 80 11.58 -4.57 3.64
C PHE A 80 10.85 -5.77 3.01
N CYS A 81 10.41 -6.70 3.84
CA CYS A 81 9.66 -7.89 3.44
C CYS A 81 8.55 -8.17 4.44
N ASP A 82 7.36 -8.48 3.95
CA ASP A 82 6.26 -8.95 4.77
C ASP A 82 6.27 -10.47 4.90
N ILE A 83 5.78 -10.99 6.02
CA ILE A 83 5.58 -12.42 6.22
C ILE A 83 4.36 -12.85 5.39
N VAL A 84 4.56 -13.86 4.53
CA VAL A 84 3.50 -14.42 3.69
C VAL A 84 3.25 -15.89 4.02
N LEU A 85 1.99 -16.29 3.98
CA LEU A 85 1.54 -17.68 4.12
C LEU A 85 1.04 -18.16 2.76
N THR A 86 1.50 -19.32 2.32
CA THR A 86 1.06 -19.92 1.04
C THR A 86 0.74 -21.40 1.20
N ASP A 87 -0.34 -21.82 0.54
CA ASP A 87 -0.71 -23.22 0.36
C ASP A 87 -0.25 -23.77 -1.01
N GLY A 88 0.59 -23.01 -1.73
CA GLY A 88 1.07 -23.32 -3.08
C GLY A 88 0.17 -22.82 -4.22
N VAL A 89 -1.05 -22.37 -3.92
CA VAL A 89 -2.02 -21.85 -4.91
C VAL A 89 -2.37 -20.39 -4.61
N THR A 90 -2.58 -20.08 -3.34
CA THR A 90 -2.92 -18.76 -2.82
C THR A 90 -1.82 -18.28 -1.90
N THR A 91 -1.61 -16.97 -1.87
CA THR A 91 -0.64 -16.33 -0.97
C THR A 91 -1.35 -15.21 -0.24
N PHE A 92 -1.25 -15.23 1.07
CA PHE A 92 -1.82 -14.22 1.95
C PHE A 92 -0.72 -13.53 2.74
N ARG A 93 -0.88 -12.24 3.01
CA ARG A 93 -0.06 -11.52 3.99
C ARG A 93 -0.51 -11.98 5.38
N ALA A 94 0.43 -12.44 6.20
CA ALA A 94 0.10 -13.14 7.44
C ALA A 94 -0.67 -12.25 8.43
N ASP A 95 -0.29 -10.98 8.52
CA ASP A 95 -0.95 -9.97 9.36
C ASP A 95 -2.42 -9.74 8.97
N HIS A 96 -2.70 -9.55 7.67
CA HIS A 96 -4.07 -9.37 7.19
C HIS A 96 -4.95 -10.59 7.44
N LEU A 97 -4.38 -11.81 7.29
CA LEU A 97 -5.13 -13.04 7.56
C LEU A 97 -5.47 -13.18 9.05
N ILE A 98 -4.52 -12.86 9.93
CA ILE A 98 -4.73 -12.91 11.39
C ILE A 98 -5.78 -11.87 11.79
N GLU A 99 -5.69 -10.65 11.26
CA GLU A 99 -6.64 -9.57 11.52
C GLU A 99 -8.08 -9.96 11.11
N GLU A 100 -8.24 -10.58 9.94
CA GLU A 100 -9.54 -11.06 9.46
C GLU A 100 -10.14 -12.14 10.36
N LYS A 101 -9.32 -13.06 10.89
CA LYS A 101 -9.79 -14.24 11.64
C LYS A 101 -9.95 -14.00 13.14
N VAL A 102 -9.12 -13.16 13.75
CA VAL A 102 -9.09 -12.94 15.21
C VAL A 102 -9.70 -11.57 15.59
N GLY A 103 -9.88 -10.66 14.64
CA GLY A 103 -10.32 -9.28 14.86
C GLY A 103 -9.19 -8.38 15.38
N GLU A 104 -9.37 -7.05 15.32
CA GLU A 104 -8.36 -6.02 15.66
C GLU A 104 -7.71 -6.15 17.05
N TYR A 105 -8.28 -6.94 17.96
CA TYR A 105 -7.86 -7.02 19.37
C TYR A 105 -6.70 -7.97 19.68
N HIS A 106 -6.19 -8.73 18.72
CA HIS A 106 -5.02 -9.61 18.91
C HIS A 106 -3.95 -9.33 17.87
N MET A 107 -3.34 -8.14 17.97
CA MET A 107 -2.08 -7.88 17.31
C MET A 107 -1.03 -8.90 17.79
N VAL A 108 -0.27 -9.46 16.84
CA VAL A 108 0.91 -10.27 17.13
C VAL A 108 1.84 -9.42 18.00
N PRO A 109 2.27 -9.92 19.17
CA PRO A 109 3.10 -9.13 20.08
C PRO A 109 4.38 -8.67 19.36
N ILE A 110 4.64 -7.37 19.42
CA ILE A 110 5.80 -6.70 18.80
C ILE A 110 7.14 -7.29 19.27
N ASN A 111 7.13 -8.00 20.40
CA ASN A 111 8.23 -8.83 20.89
C ASN A 111 7.75 -10.26 21.16
N ILE A 112 8.32 -11.22 20.43
CA ILE A 112 8.15 -12.65 20.70
C ILE A 112 9.17 -13.02 21.79
N ASN A 113 8.70 -13.16 23.02
CA ASN A 113 9.48 -13.61 24.17
C ASN A 113 9.04 -15.05 24.48
N GLU A 114 9.85 -15.83 25.21
CA GLU A 114 9.44 -17.16 25.68
C GLU A 114 8.12 -17.13 26.48
N ASP A 115 7.82 -16.02 27.14
CA ASP A 115 6.59 -15.84 27.91
C ASP A 115 5.35 -15.59 27.03
N THR A 116 5.50 -15.07 25.80
CA THR A 116 4.39 -14.90 24.86
C THR A 116 4.02 -16.21 24.16
N LEU A 117 4.95 -17.15 24.03
CA LEU A 117 4.69 -18.49 23.49
C LEU A 117 3.90 -19.38 24.48
N LYS A 118 4.09 -19.18 25.79
CA LYS A 118 3.38 -19.95 26.84
C LYS A 118 1.91 -19.58 27.02
N GLN A 119 1.42 -18.53 26.36
CA GLN A 119 0.03 -18.07 26.48
C GLN A 119 -0.88 -18.61 25.36
N VAL A 120 -0.34 -19.42 24.44
CA VAL A 120 -1.07 -19.95 23.27
C VAL A 120 -1.34 -21.47 23.39
N ASP A 121 -1.09 -22.07 24.56
CA ASP A 121 -1.51 -23.45 24.89
C ASP A 121 -2.94 -23.52 25.44
#